data_AF-A0A945ZH06-F1
#
_entry.id   AF-A0A945ZH06-F1
#
_cell.length_a   1.000
_cell.length_b   1.000
_cell.length_c   1.000
_cell.angle_alpha   90.00
_cell.angle_beta   90.00
_cell.angle_gamma   90.00
#
_symmetry.space_group_name_H-M   'P 1'
#
loop_
_entity.id
_entity.type
_entity.pdbx_description
1 polymer ?
#
loop_
_entity_poly.entity_id
_entity_poly.type
_entity_poly.pdbx_seq_one_letter_code
_entity_poly.pdbx_strand_id
1 'polypeptide(L)'
;MTDQADPLSSPDALGPYLPWTGAYRLFGWSIVTVMLTFLFNNYLIFWLDWPGLAPFFEQLEVFGPSALKKPLEGTAFLQAAVQAAFYPLAVVIPAVVIQRTAGRTLRGDSLAMAAIVNYIIRAAFWIVLLIGLADMVISFLRVEELLSAVVGDDLTKQLGRPHFRGAYTQIPLMVAGLIIAAFTRSLGFHWLALLVVLAEMSIVLSRFIFSYEQAFQGDLVRFWYAGLFLFASAYTLFEDGHVRVDVLYAGFKARQRGLV
;
A
#
# COMPACT_ATOMS: atom_id res chain seq x y z
N MET A 1 25.10 -21.71 0.40
CA MET A 1 26.16 -22.08 -0.57
C MET A 1 26.06 -21.06 -1.70
N THR A 2 26.92 -20.08 -1.90
CA THR A 2 28.19 -19.66 -1.30
C THR A 2 28.10 -18.15 -1.07
N ASP A 3 28.53 -17.71 0.10
CA ASP A 3 28.65 -16.31 0.49
C ASP A 3 29.82 -15.69 -0.30
N GLN A 4 29.57 -15.29 -1.55
CA GLN A 4 30.46 -14.38 -2.26
C GLN A 4 30.13 -12.99 -1.73
N ALA A 5 30.94 -12.53 -0.77
CA ALA A 5 30.93 -11.14 -0.34
C ALA A 5 31.02 -10.24 -1.59
N ASP A 6 29.95 -9.46 -1.82
CA ASP A 6 29.90 -8.42 -2.85
C ASP A 6 31.17 -7.55 -2.68
N PRO A 7 32.03 -7.42 -3.71
CA PRO A 7 33.23 -6.58 -3.63
C PRO A 7 32.92 -5.09 -3.35
N LEU A 8 31.63 -4.69 -3.39
CA LEU A 8 31.12 -3.38 -3.00
C LEU A 8 30.63 -3.28 -1.54
N SER A 9 30.96 -4.25 -0.69
CA SER A 9 30.62 -4.27 0.74
C SER A 9 31.54 -3.42 1.62
N SER A 10 32.61 -2.85 1.07
CA SER A 10 33.47 -1.92 1.80
C SER A 10 32.86 -0.50 1.79
N PRO A 11 32.67 0.15 2.96
CA PRO A 11 32.20 1.53 3.05
C PRO A 11 33.14 2.55 2.38
N ASP A 12 34.39 2.16 2.16
CA ASP A 12 35.49 3.05 1.77
C ASP A 12 35.86 3.00 0.28
N ALA A 13 35.22 2.14 -0.53
CA ALA A 13 35.44 2.08 -1.98
C ALA A 13 34.69 3.19 -2.77
N LEU A 14 34.20 4.21 -2.06
CA LEU A 14 33.31 5.23 -2.60
C LEU A 14 34.08 6.36 -3.26
N GLY A 15 33.98 6.42 -4.59
CA GLY A 15 34.37 7.60 -5.37
C GLY A 15 33.65 8.88 -4.89
N PRO A 16 34.18 10.07 -5.23
CA PRO A 16 33.72 11.34 -4.69
C PRO A 16 32.21 11.53 -4.89
N TYR A 17 31.55 12.09 -3.87
CA TYR A 17 30.14 12.48 -3.94
C TYR A 17 29.88 13.26 -5.23
N LEU A 18 29.10 12.66 -6.14
CA LEU A 18 28.68 13.34 -7.35
C LEU A 18 27.92 14.63 -6.96
N PRO A 19 28.13 15.76 -7.67
CA PRO A 19 27.55 17.05 -7.31
C PRO A 19 26.01 17.03 -7.28
N TRP A 20 25.40 16.05 -7.96
CA TRP A 20 23.95 15.88 -8.07
C TRP A 20 23.33 14.91 -7.07
N THR A 21 24.12 14.31 -6.16
CA THR A 21 23.61 13.32 -5.19
C THR A 21 22.45 13.87 -4.35
N GLY A 22 22.56 15.08 -3.82
CA GLY A 22 21.48 15.72 -3.04
C GLY A 22 20.18 15.88 -3.84
N ALA A 23 20.29 16.22 -5.13
CA ALA A 23 19.13 16.40 -6.02
C ALA A 23 18.41 15.06 -6.28
N TYR A 24 19.15 13.99 -6.57
CA TYR A 24 18.57 12.65 -6.77
C TYR A 24 17.90 12.11 -5.50
N ARG A 25 18.51 12.31 -4.34
CA ARG A 25 17.93 11.94 -3.04
C ARG A 25 16.63 12.70 -2.79
N LEU A 26 16.64 14.00 -3.04
CA LEU A 26 15.45 14.85 -2.86
C LEU A 26 14.33 14.40 -3.79
N PHE A 27 14.64 14.16 -5.06
CA PHE A 27 13.68 13.67 -6.03
C PHE A 27 13.04 12.34 -5.60
N GLY A 28 13.86 11.35 -5.24
CA GLY A 28 13.37 10.03 -4.82
C GLY A 28 12.48 10.09 -3.57
N TRP A 29 12.94 10.77 -2.52
CA TRP A 29 12.14 10.89 -1.29
C TRP A 29 10.89 11.76 -1.45
N SER A 30 10.93 12.78 -2.31
CA SER A 30 9.76 13.61 -2.61
C SER A 30 8.66 12.82 -3.32
N ILE A 31 9.01 11.94 -4.26
CA ILE A 31 8.02 11.06 -4.91
C ILE A 31 7.29 10.21 -3.88
N VAL A 32 8.05 9.55 -2.98
CA VAL A 32 7.47 8.66 -1.96
C VAL A 32 6.56 9.42 -1.01
N THR A 33 7.02 10.57 -0.49
CA THR A 33 6.27 11.36 0.48
C THR A 33 5.06 12.06 -0.12
N VAL A 34 5.14 12.52 -1.37
CA VAL A 34 3.99 13.07 -2.12
C VAL A 34 2.96 11.96 -2.39
N MET A 35 3.40 10.75 -2.77
CA MET A 35 2.49 9.61 -2.94
C MET A 35 1.76 9.28 -1.63
N LEU A 36 2.48 9.19 -0.50
CA LEU A 36 1.86 8.95 0.82
C LEU A 36 0.90 10.06 1.22
N THR A 37 1.25 11.31 0.93
CA THR A 37 0.40 12.47 1.16
C THR A 37 -0.88 12.41 0.32
N PHE A 38 -0.77 11.99 -0.94
CA PHE A 38 -1.93 11.79 -1.81
C PHE A 38 -2.86 10.70 -1.28
N LEU A 39 -2.32 9.56 -0.86
CA LEU A 39 -3.12 8.48 -0.27
C LEU A 39 -3.83 8.93 1.01
N PHE A 40 -3.12 9.62 1.90
CA PHE A 40 -3.69 10.18 3.11
C PHE A 40 -4.76 11.22 2.82
N ASN A 41 -4.52 12.11 1.86
CA ASN A 41 -5.50 13.12 1.43
C ASN A 41 -6.77 12.50 0.87
N ASN A 42 -6.66 11.43 0.07
CA ASN A 42 -7.82 10.70 -0.44
C ASN A 42 -8.63 10.05 0.69
N TYR A 43 -7.96 9.52 1.72
CA TYR A 43 -8.65 9.03 2.91
C TYR A 43 -9.45 10.17 3.57
N LEU A 44 -8.87 11.35 3.78
CA LEU A 44 -9.59 12.49 4.35
C LEU A 44 -10.83 12.89 3.51
N ILE A 45 -10.70 12.88 2.19
CA ILE A 45 -11.80 13.26 1.29
C ILE A 45 -12.92 12.22 1.30
N PHE A 46 -12.61 10.95 1.05
CA PHE A 46 -13.65 9.94 0.81
C PHE A 46 -14.19 9.28 2.08
N TRP A 47 -13.44 9.31 3.18
CA TRP A 47 -13.86 8.71 4.46
C TRP A 47 -14.27 9.73 5.51
N LEU A 48 -13.70 10.93 5.50
CA LEU A 48 -14.03 11.98 6.47
C LEU A 48 -14.79 13.16 5.84
N ASP A 49 -15.14 13.06 4.55
CA ASP A 49 -15.85 14.09 3.79
C ASP A 49 -15.15 15.46 3.79
N TRP A 50 -13.81 15.46 3.82
CA TRP A 50 -13.05 16.72 3.73
C TRP A 50 -13.17 17.33 2.33
N PRO A 51 -13.17 18.67 2.21
CA PRO A 51 -13.42 19.38 0.95
C PRO A 51 -12.39 19.10 -0.14
N GLY A 52 -11.17 18.71 0.22
CA GLY A 52 -10.09 18.44 -0.73
C GLY A 52 -9.38 19.71 -1.21
N LEU A 53 -8.46 19.53 -2.16
CA LEU A 53 -7.55 20.58 -2.62
C LEU A 53 -8.18 21.52 -3.64
N ALA A 54 -8.99 21.00 -4.55
CA ALA A 54 -9.52 21.79 -5.66
C ALA A 54 -10.36 22.98 -5.16
N PRO A 55 -11.30 22.80 -4.21
CA PRO A 55 -12.07 23.92 -3.67
C PRO A 55 -11.20 24.99 -2.97
N PHE A 56 -10.07 24.60 -2.35
CA PHE A 56 -9.17 25.57 -1.72
C PHE A 56 -8.54 26.51 -2.75
N PHE A 57 -8.00 25.96 -3.85
CA PHE A 57 -7.34 26.76 -4.88
C PHE A 57 -8.33 27.52 -5.77
N GLU A 58 -9.54 27.00 -5.96
CA GLU A 58 -10.64 27.71 -6.64
C GLU A 58 -11.06 28.95 -5.85
N GLN A 59 -11.18 28.85 -4.53
CA GLN A 59 -11.53 30.00 -3.68
C GLN A 59 -10.44 31.09 -3.64
N LEU A 60 -9.17 30.69 -3.79
CA LEU A 60 -8.04 31.61 -3.87
C LEU A 60 -7.81 32.15 -5.30
N GLU A 61 -8.61 31.73 -6.28
CA GLU A 61 -8.51 32.10 -7.69
C GLU A 61 -7.10 31.86 -8.31
N VAL A 62 -6.33 30.90 -7.76
CA VAL A 62 -4.90 30.69 -8.10
C VAL A 62 -4.71 30.18 -9.52
N PHE A 63 -5.62 29.33 -10.01
CA PHE A 63 -5.54 28.71 -11.34
C PHE A 63 -6.52 29.31 -12.35
N GLY A 64 -7.05 30.50 -12.06
CA GLY A 64 -8.04 31.22 -12.88
C GLY A 64 -9.32 31.55 -12.12
N PRO A 65 -10.20 32.38 -12.69
CA PRO A 65 -11.47 32.75 -12.07
C PRO A 65 -12.48 31.60 -12.16
N SER A 66 -12.36 30.63 -11.25
CA SER A 66 -13.35 29.58 -11.01
C SER A 66 -14.15 29.95 -9.77
N ALA A 67 -15.27 30.65 -9.97
CA ALA A 67 -16.18 30.97 -8.88
C ALA A 67 -16.79 29.68 -8.33
N LEU A 68 -16.38 29.27 -7.13
CA LEU A 68 -17.03 28.22 -6.37
C LEU A 68 -18.51 28.57 -6.20
N LYS A 69 -19.40 27.65 -6.59
CA LYS A 69 -20.86 27.82 -6.43
C LYS A 69 -21.27 28.04 -4.96
N LYS A 70 -20.45 27.57 -4.01
CA LYS A 70 -20.54 27.86 -2.58
C LYS A 70 -19.12 28.09 -2.02
N PRO A 71 -18.82 29.26 -1.43
CA PRO A 71 -17.53 29.48 -0.80
C PRO A 71 -17.33 28.52 0.39
N LEU A 72 -16.09 28.09 0.64
CA LEU A 72 -15.78 27.35 1.86
C LEU A 72 -15.84 28.34 3.03
N GLU A 73 -16.71 28.06 4.00
CA GLU A 73 -16.86 28.86 5.20
C GLU A 73 -16.41 28.08 6.44
N GLY A 74 -15.88 28.80 7.44
CA GLY A 74 -15.56 28.26 8.77
C GLY A 74 -14.55 27.10 8.74
N THR A 75 -14.98 25.95 9.26
CA THR A 75 -14.13 24.76 9.45
C THR A 75 -13.71 24.11 8.12
N ALA A 76 -14.54 24.20 7.08
CA ALA A 76 -14.24 23.62 5.77
C ALA A 76 -13.05 24.33 5.11
N PHE A 77 -12.96 25.66 5.23
CA PHE A 77 -11.81 26.41 4.73
C PHE A 77 -10.51 25.99 5.44
N LEU A 78 -10.55 25.85 6.78
CA LEU A 78 -9.39 25.40 7.55
C LEU A 78 -8.96 23.98 7.16
N GLN A 79 -9.90 23.05 6.98
CA GLN A 79 -9.61 21.69 6.52
C GLN A 79 -8.94 21.69 5.14
N ALA A 80 -9.47 22.48 4.20
CA ALA A 80 -8.93 22.59 2.85
C ALA A 80 -7.52 23.22 2.85
N ALA A 81 -7.30 24.24 3.69
CA ALA A 81 -5.99 24.86 3.88
C ALA A 81 -4.96 23.90 4.47
N VAL A 82 -5.35 23.10 5.47
CA VAL A 82 -4.50 22.05 6.06
C VAL A 82 -4.16 20.99 5.01
N GLN A 83 -5.12 20.55 4.19
CA GLN A 83 -4.87 19.62 3.10
C GLN A 83 -3.87 20.19 2.08
N ALA A 84 -4.05 21.45 1.70
CA ALA A 84 -3.13 22.14 0.79
C ALA A 84 -1.71 22.24 1.36
N ALA A 85 -1.57 22.41 2.67
CA ALA A 85 -0.27 22.47 3.34
C ALA A 85 0.47 21.13 3.35
N PHE A 86 -0.20 19.98 3.29
CA PHE A 86 0.49 18.68 3.30
C PHE A 86 1.42 18.48 2.09
N TYR A 87 1.06 18.97 0.91
CA TYR A 87 1.83 18.79 -0.32
C TYR A 87 3.19 19.52 -0.33
N PRO A 88 3.29 20.82 0.01
CA PRO A 88 4.59 21.47 0.15
C PRO A 88 5.39 20.88 1.31
N LEU A 89 4.73 20.50 2.43
CA LEU A 89 5.40 19.80 3.53
C LEU A 89 6.01 18.46 3.09
N ALA A 90 5.34 17.74 2.20
CA ALA A 90 5.84 16.48 1.64
C ALA A 90 7.17 16.67 0.89
N VAL A 91 7.46 17.84 0.33
CA VAL A 91 8.76 18.13 -0.33
C VAL A 91 9.77 18.74 0.64
N VAL A 92 9.31 19.64 1.51
CA VAL A 92 10.17 20.36 2.47
C VAL A 92 10.75 19.40 3.52
N ILE A 93 9.96 18.45 4.03
CA ILE A 93 10.42 17.50 5.04
C ILE A 93 11.62 16.67 4.52
N PRO A 94 11.54 15.97 3.36
CA PRO A 94 12.69 15.33 2.73
C PRO A 94 13.89 16.27 2.53
N ALA A 95 13.66 17.50 2.06
CA ALA A 95 14.73 18.47 1.84
C ALA A 95 15.51 18.77 3.14
N VAL A 96 14.80 19.01 4.24
CA VAL A 96 15.42 19.25 5.55
C VAL A 96 16.15 18.01 6.05
N VAL A 97 15.56 16.81 5.91
CA VAL A 97 16.19 15.55 6.33
C VAL A 97 17.48 15.30 5.53
N ILE A 98 17.50 15.57 4.23
CA ILE A 98 18.67 15.39 3.37
C ILE A 98 19.77 16.38 3.76
N GLN A 99 19.43 17.64 4.02
CA GLN A 99 20.40 18.64 4.51
C GLN A 99 21.04 18.20 5.83
N ARG A 100 20.24 17.64 6.75
CA ARG A 100 20.74 17.11 8.03
C ARG A 100 21.52 15.80 7.89
N THR A 101 21.36 15.09 6.77
CA THR A 101 21.97 13.78 6.50
C THR A 101 22.85 13.83 5.25
N ALA A 102 23.63 14.90 5.09
CA ALA A 102 24.42 15.16 3.88
C ALA A 102 25.44 14.04 3.57
N GLY A 103 26.00 13.38 4.60
CA GLY A 103 26.96 12.29 4.44
C GLY A 103 26.36 10.92 4.06
N ARG A 104 25.04 10.79 3.92
CA ARG A 104 24.41 9.52 3.55
C ARG A 104 24.47 9.27 2.04
N THR A 105 24.86 8.06 1.67
CA THR A 105 24.98 7.63 0.27
C THR A 105 23.63 7.29 -0.35
N LEU A 106 23.55 7.31 -1.69
CA LEU A 106 22.37 6.87 -2.43
C LEU A 106 21.98 5.42 -2.11
N ARG A 107 22.98 4.54 -1.92
CA ARG A 107 22.76 3.14 -1.51
C ARG A 107 22.12 3.08 -0.12
N GLY A 108 22.56 3.93 0.81
CA GLY A 108 21.95 4.02 2.14
C GLY A 108 20.49 4.47 2.12
N ASP A 109 20.10 5.35 1.20
CA ASP A 109 18.68 5.73 1.02
C ASP A 109 17.87 4.62 0.38
N SER A 110 18.41 3.94 -0.64
CA SER A 110 17.79 2.78 -1.26
C SER A 110 17.47 1.68 -0.22
N LEU A 111 18.42 1.38 0.68
CA LEU A 111 18.20 0.43 1.77
C LEU A 111 17.07 0.86 2.73
N ALA A 112 16.93 2.16 3.02
CA ALA A 112 15.82 2.64 3.85
C ALA A 112 14.47 2.55 3.13
N MET A 113 14.42 2.90 1.84
CA MET A 113 13.21 2.73 1.04
C MET A 113 12.82 1.26 0.94
N ALA A 114 13.79 0.36 0.72
CA ALA A 114 13.57 -1.08 0.73
C ALA A 114 13.03 -1.57 2.08
N ALA A 115 13.55 -1.05 3.21
CA ALA A 115 13.03 -1.38 4.53
C ALA A 115 11.55 -0.96 4.72
N ILE A 116 11.18 0.22 4.21
CA ILE A 116 9.78 0.71 4.21
C ILE A 116 8.91 -0.21 3.36
N VAL A 117 9.32 -0.51 2.13
CA VAL A 117 8.58 -1.40 1.22
C VAL A 117 8.40 -2.78 1.85
N ASN A 118 9.46 -3.35 2.44
CA ASN A 118 9.39 -4.63 3.12
C ASN A 118 8.42 -4.62 4.30
N TYR A 119 8.34 -3.52 5.05
CA TYR A 119 7.32 -3.36 6.10
C TYR A 119 5.90 -3.31 5.51
N ILE A 120 5.68 -2.53 4.45
CA ILE A 120 4.38 -2.42 3.79
C ILE A 120 3.92 -3.79 3.27
N ILE A 121 4.81 -4.57 2.65
CA ILE A 121 4.47 -5.91 2.14
C ILE A 121 4.07 -6.85 3.30
N ARG A 122 4.83 -6.85 4.41
CA ARG A 122 4.48 -7.65 5.60
C ARG A 122 3.13 -7.22 6.19
N ALA A 123 2.88 -5.92 6.30
CA ALA A 123 1.60 -5.40 6.77
C ALA A 123 0.46 -5.82 5.86
N ALA A 124 0.59 -5.60 4.56
CA ALA A 124 -0.41 -5.99 3.57
C ALA A 124 -0.72 -7.50 3.62
N PHE A 125 0.29 -8.35 3.79
CA PHE A 125 0.09 -9.79 3.97
C PHE A 125 -0.81 -10.09 5.18
N TRP A 126 -0.47 -9.56 6.36
CA TRP A 126 -1.27 -9.79 7.57
C TRP A 126 -2.68 -9.19 7.47
N ILE A 127 -2.82 -8.02 6.85
CA ILE A 127 -4.12 -7.38 6.61
C ILE A 127 -5.00 -8.30 5.74
N VAL A 128 -4.50 -8.75 4.59
CA VAL A 128 -5.23 -9.63 3.66
C VAL A 128 -5.59 -10.96 4.33
N LEU A 129 -4.67 -11.54 5.10
CA LEU A 129 -4.90 -12.79 5.82
C LEU A 129 -6.00 -12.65 6.87
N LEU A 130 -5.88 -11.66 7.75
CA LEU A 130 -6.82 -11.46 8.86
C LEU A 130 -8.21 -11.07 8.37
N ILE A 131 -8.29 -10.14 7.41
CA ILE A 131 -9.57 -9.74 6.83
C ILE A 131 -10.22 -10.92 6.11
N GLY A 132 -9.46 -11.67 5.29
CA GLY A 132 -9.99 -12.84 4.58
C GLY A 132 -10.53 -13.90 5.53
N LEU A 133 -9.79 -14.23 6.60
CA LEU A 133 -10.23 -15.20 7.61
C LEU A 133 -11.48 -14.72 8.36
N ALA A 134 -11.48 -13.48 8.84
CA ALA A 134 -12.63 -12.92 9.55
C ALA A 134 -13.86 -12.85 8.66
N ASP A 135 -13.70 -12.44 7.40
CA ASP A 135 -14.79 -12.34 6.45
C ASP A 135 -15.34 -13.71 6.05
N MET A 136 -14.48 -14.73 5.93
CA MET A 136 -14.90 -16.12 5.77
C MET A 136 -15.75 -16.59 6.97
N VAL A 137 -15.28 -16.39 8.20
CA VAL A 137 -15.98 -16.82 9.41
C VAL A 137 -17.34 -16.12 9.55
N ILE A 138 -17.38 -14.80 9.38
CA ILE A 138 -18.63 -14.03 9.46
C ILE A 138 -19.62 -14.47 8.37
N SER A 139 -19.13 -14.74 7.16
CA SER A 139 -19.98 -15.15 6.05
C SER A 139 -20.50 -16.57 6.24
N PHE A 140 -19.67 -17.49 6.73
CA PHE A 140 -20.08 -18.86 7.07
C PHE A 140 -21.14 -18.87 8.17
N LEU A 141 -20.88 -18.20 9.30
CA LEU A 141 -21.85 -18.11 10.40
C LEU A 141 -23.18 -17.50 9.97
N ARG A 142 -23.15 -16.56 9.02
CA ARG A 142 -24.37 -15.98 8.46
C ARG A 142 -25.14 -16.98 7.61
N VAL A 143 -24.47 -17.70 6.72
CA VAL A 143 -25.09 -18.68 5.82
C VAL A 143 -25.75 -19.79 6.61
N GLU A 144 -25.12 -20.25 7.69
CA GLU A 144 -25.66 -21.31 8.57
C GLU A 144 -26.68 -20.79 9.59
N GLU A 145 -27.08 -19.51 9.53
CA GLU A 145 -27.98 -18.85 10.48
C GLU A 145 -27.52 -18.89 11.96
N LEU A 146 -26.24 -19.18 12.19
CA LEU A 146 -25.63 -19.26 13.53
C LEU A 146 -25.15 -17.91 14.06
N LEU A 147 -25.05 -16.88 13.21
CA LEU A 147 -24.48 -15.59 13.59
C LEU A 147 -25.27 -14.90 14.72
N SER A 148 -26.61 -14.94 14.67
CA SER A 148 -27.47 -14.36 15.72
C SER A 148 -27.27 -15.02 17.08
N ALA A 149 -27.00 -16.33 17.11
CA ALA A 149 -26.71 -17.05 18.34
C ALA A 149 -25.35 -16.66 18.96
N VAL A 150 -24.36 -16.27 18.15
CA VAL A 150 -23.01 -15.95 18.62
C VAL A 150 -22.89 -14.48 19.06
N VAL A 151 -23.46 -13.55 18.30
CA VAL A 151 -23.28 -12.11 18.52
C VAL A 151 -24.57 -11.34 18.83
N GLY A 152 -25.73 -11.99 18.79
CA GLY A 152 -27.04 -11.38 18.99
C GLY A 152 -27.65 -10.79 17.71
N ASP A 153 -28.96 -10.55 17.77
CA ASP A 153 -29.76 -10.11 16.62
C ASP A 153 -29.39 -8.71 16.11
N ASP A 154 -29.09 -7.78 17.01
CA ASP A 154 -28.75 -6.41 16.64
C ASP A 154 -27.41 -6.35 15.89
N LEU A 155 -26.37 -6.99 16.45
CA LEU A 155 -25.05 -7.01 15.80
C LEU A 155 -25.06 -7.81 14.50
N THR A 156 -25.89 -8.87 14.40
CA THR A 156 -26.11 -9.60 13.15
C THR A 156 -26.61 -8.69 12.04
N LYS A 157 -27.61 -7.84 12.32
CA LYS A 157 -28.12 -6.85 11.36
C LYS A 157 -27.06 -5.83 10.99
N GLN A 158 -26.27 -5.37 11.96
CA GLN A 158 -25.22 -4.38 11.73
C GLN A 158 -24.06 -4.95 10.90
N LEU A 159 -23.56 -6.14 11.21
CA LEU A 159 -22.56 -6.87 10.40
C LEU A 159 -23.08 -7.17 8.99
N GLY A 160 -24.40 -7.14 8.79
CA GLY A 160 -25.09 -7.14 7.50
C GLY A 160 -24.70 -5.98 6.58
N ARG A 161 -24.37 -4.82 7.17
CA ARG A 161 -24.17 -3.56 6.45
C ARG A 161 -22.70 -3.37 6.10
N PRO A 162 -22.36 -3.13 4.81
CA PRO A 162 -20.97 -2.95 4.39
C PRO A 162 -20.22 -1.86 5.18
N HIS A 163 -20.87 -0.73 5.46
CA HIS A 163 -20.27 0.37 6.23
C HIS A 163 -19.84 -0.06 7.63
N PHE A 164 -20.70 -0.78 8.36
CA PHE A 164 -20.39 -1.22 9.73
C PHE A 164 -19.33 -2.32 9.75
N ARG A 165 -19.46 -3.32 8.86
CA ARG A 165 -18.46 -4.39 8.73
C ARG A 165 -17.08 -3.83 8.36
N GLY A 166 -17.02 -2.86 7.44
CA GLY A 166 -15.78 -2.17 7.09
C GLY A 166 -15.15 -1.45 8.29
N ALA A 167 -15.92 -0.58 8.95
CA ALA A 167 -15.41 0.25 10.04
C ALA A 167 -15.05 -0.55 11.31
N TYR A 168 -15.85 -1.55 11.69
CA TYR A 168 -15.71 -2.25 12.98
C TYR A 168 -15.09 -3.65 12.89
N THR A 169 -15.02 -4.24 11.70
CA THR A 169 -14.33 -5.53 11.51
C THR A 169 -13.03 -5.32 10.74
N GLN A 170 -13.10 -4.74 9.55
CA GLN A 170 -11.94 -4.70 8.65
C GLN A 170 -10.87 -3.70 9.11
N ILE A 171 -11.23 -2.48 9.54
CA ILE A 171 -10.25 -1.49 10.02
C ILE A 171 -9.50 -1.96 11.28
N PRO A 172 -10.14 -2.50 12.32
CA PRO A 172 -9.41 -3.02 13.48
C PRO A 172 -8.47 -4.17 13.10
N LEU A 173 -8.87 -5.07 12.20
CA LEU A 173 -8.00 -6.13 11.69
C LEU A 173 -6.86 -5.57 10.83
N MET A 174 -7.10 -4.48 10.11
CA MET A 174 -6.06 -3.78 9.37
C MET A 174 -4.99 -3.21 10.32
N VAL A 175 -5.43 -2.57 11.40
CA VAL A 175 -4.55 -2.05 12.46
C VAL A 175 -3.80 -3.19 13.14
N ALA A 176 -4.48 -4.30 13.47
CA ALA A 176 -3.82 -5.49 14.01
C ALA A 176 -2.75 -6.03 13.06
N GLY A 177 -3.04 -6.08 11.75
CA GLY A 177 -2.08 -6.50 10.72
C GLY A 177 -0.84 -5.59 10.64
N LEU A 178 -1.04 -4.27 10.74
CA LEU A 178 0.07 -3.31 10.82
C LEU A 178 0.94 -3.56 12.06
N ILE A 179 0.32 -3.77 13.23
CA ILE A 179 1.02 -4.04 14.49
C ILE A 179 1.80 -5.35 14.40
N ILE A 180 1.18 -6.44 13.94
CA ILE A 180 1.85 -7.74 13.81
C ILE A 180 3.05 -7.62 12.86
N ALA A 181 2.89 -6.91 11.74
CA ALA A 181 3.97 -6.69 10.78
C ALA A 181 5.18 -5.92 11.33
N ALA A 182 4.99 -5.12 12.37
CA ALA A 182 6.07 -4.44 13.08
C ALA A 182 6.92 -5.43 13.91
N PHE A 183 6.33 -6.52 14.40
CA PHE A 183 7.02 -7.54 15.20
C PHE A 183 7.53 -8.72 14.37
N THR A 184 6.89 -9.04 13.25
CA THR A 184 7.31 -10.16 12.39
C THR A 184 8.47 -9.78 11.48
N ARG A 185 9.49 -10.65 11.41
CA ARG A 185 10.71 -10.42 10.60
C ARG A 185 10.68 -11.06 9.22
N SER A 186 9.85 -12.07 8.98
CA SER A 186 9.82 -12.81 7.71
C SER A 186 8.70 -12.34 6.76
N LEU A 187 8.96 -12.48 5.45
CA LEU A 187 7.99 -12.29 4.38
C LEU A 187 7.18 -13.58 4.21
N GLY A 188 6.04 -13.67 4.91
CA GLY A 188 5.19 -14.87 4.93
C GLY A 188 4.31 -15.08 3.69
N PHE A 189 4.42 -14.25 2.65
CA PHE A 189 3.44 -14.24 1.54
C PHE A 189 3.34 -15.56 0.76
N HIS A 190 4.39 -16.39 0.74
CA HIS A 190 4.35 -17.72 0.12
C HIS A 190 3.30 -18.64 0.77
N TRP A 191 3.00 -18.45 2.07
CA TRP A 191 1.93 -19.18 2.75
C TRP A 191 0.55 -18.87 2.17
N LEU A 192 0.37 -17.69 1.57
CA LEU A 192 -0.88 -17.32 0.92
C LEU A 192 -1.18 -18.23 -0.27
N ALA A 193 -0.16 -18.69 -1.01
CA ALA A 193 -0.35 -19.66 -2.09
C ALA A 193 -0.88 -21.00 -1.57
N LEU A 194 -0.33 -21.50 -0.46
CA LEU A 194 -0.83 -22.71 0.19
C LEU A 194 -2.29 -22.52 0.63
N LEU A 195 -2.62 -21.39 1.23
CA LEU A 195 -3.99 -21.08 1.66
C LEU A 195 -4.98 -21.02 0.50
N VAL A 196 -4.60 -20.43 -0.64
CA VAL A 196 -5.41 -20.42 -1.87
C VAL A 196 -5.66 -21.84 -2.36
N VAL A 197 -4.62 -22.68 -2.43
CA VAL A 197 -4.76 -24.09 -2.86
C VAL A 197 -5.66 -24.88 -1.91
N LEU A 198 -5.50 -24.69 -0.60
CA LEU A 198 -6.36 -25.33 0.40
C LEU A 198 -7.81 -24.85 0.30
N ALA A 199 -8.04 -23.56 0.07
CA ALA A 199 -9.37 -23.01 -0.14
C ALA A 199 -10.02 -23.61 -1.39
N GLU A 200 -9.32 -23.66 -2.52
CA GLU A 200 -9.80 -24.29 -3.75
C GLU A 200 -10.10 -25.78 -3.57
N MET A 201 -9.22 -26.51 -2.88
CA MET A 201 -9.45 -27.91 -2.55
C MET A 201 -10.70 -28.09 -1.68
N SER A 202 -10.90 -27.20 -0.69
CA SER A 202 -12.09 -27.22 0.17
C SER A 202 -13.38 -26.94 -0.62
N ILE A 203 -13.33 -26.02 -1.60
CA ILE A 203 -14.46 -25.72 -2.48
C ILE A 203 -14.84 -26.95 -3.30
N VAL A 204 -13.85 -27.56 -3.97
CA VAL A 204 -14.05 -28.78 -4.76
C VAL A 204 -14.65 -29.90 -3.90
N LEU A 205 -14.11 -30.12 -2.70
CA LEU A 205 -14.61 -31.13 -1.77
C LEU A 205 -16.05 -30.84 -1.34
N SER A 206 -16.34 -29.61 -0.90
CA SER A 206 -17.67 -29.20 -0.47
C SER A 206 -18.70 -29.34 -1.58
N ARG A 207 -18.32 -29.00 -2.82
CA ARG A 207 -19.20 -29.07 -3.98
C ARG A 207 -19.50 -30.50 -4.42
N PHE A 208 -18.48 -31.35 -4.54
CA PHE A 208 -18.66 -32.68 -5.13
C PHE A 208 -19.05 -33.75 -4.12
N ILE A 209 -18.60 -33.66 -2.86
CA ILE A 209 -18.94 -34.66 -1.83
C ILE A 209 -20.21 -34.25 -1.09
N PHE A 210 -20.31 -32.99 -0.69
CA PHE A 210 -21.37 -32.51 0.20
C PHE A 210 -22.46 -31.72 -0.55
N SER A 211 -22.30 -31.47 -1.85
CA SER A 211 -23.19 -30.62 -2.66
C SER A 211 -23.45 -29.24 -2.01
N TYR A 212 -22.44 -28.74 -1.29
CA TYR A 212 -22.46 -27.44 -0.62
C TYR A 212 -21.62 -26.43 -1.42
N GLU A 213 -22.24 -25.35 -1.86
CA GLU A 213 -21.60 -24.30 -2.64
C GLU A 213 -22.05 -22.93 -2.12
N GLN A 214 -21.09 -22.07 -1.77
CA GLN A 214 -21.39 -20.74 -1.23
C GLN A 214 -20.57 -19.65 -1.90
N ALA A 215 -21.19 -18.49 -2.13
CA ALA A 215 -20.53 -17.37 -2.81
C ALA A 215 -19.27 -16.86 -2.07
N PHE A 216 -19.30 -16.86 -0.73
CA PHE A 216 -18.19 -16.36 0.07
C PHE A 216 -16.90 -17.19 -0.10
N GLN A 217 -17.01 -18.48 -0.45
CA GLN A 217 -15.85 -19.32 -0.67
C GLN A 217 -15.05 -18.85 -1.90
N GLY A 218 -15.77 -18.50 -2.98
CA GLY A 218 -15.16 -17.94 -4.18
C GLY A 218 -14.59 -16.54 -3.94
N ASP A 219 -15.27 -15.72 -3.15
CA ASP A 219 -14.77 -14.38 -2.80
C ASP A 219 -13.48 -14.45 -1.97
N LEU A 220 -13.39 -15.39 -1.02
CA LEU A 220 -12.18 -15.62 -0.23
C LEU A 220 -10.97 -15.95 -1.13
N VAL A 221 -11.15 -16.88 -2.07
CA VAL A 221 -10.10 -17.26 -3.01
C VAL A 221 -9.66 -16.07 -3.85
N ARG A 222 -10.60 -15.29 -4.40
CA ARG A 222 -10.29 -14.08 -5.19
C ARG A 222 -9.47 -13.08 -4.38
N PHE A 223 -9.85 -12.84 -3.12
CA PHE A 223 -9.13 -11.92 -2.23
C PHE A 223 -7.69 -12.37 -1.98
N TRP A 224 -7.48 -13.63 -1.60
CA TRP A 224 -6.13 -14.14 -1.34
C TRP A 224 -5.30 -14.28 -2.61
N TYR A 225 -5.90 -14.67 -3.73
CA TYR A 225 -5.22 -14.74 -5.02
C TYR A 225 -4.78 -13.36 -5.51
N ALA A 226 -5.64 -12.33 -5.41
CA ALA A 226 -5.29 -10.96 -5.76
C ALA A 226 -4.11 -10.44 -4.90
N GLY A 227 -4.13 -10.72 -3.59
CA GLY A 227 -3.01 -10.43 -2.70
C GLY A 227 -1.72 -11.14 -3.14
N LEU A 228 -1.80 -12.44 -3.42
CA LEU A 228 -0.65 -13.23 -3.88
C LEU A 228 -0.06 -12.67 -5.18
N PHE A 229 -0.90 -12.32 -6.14
CA PHE A 229 -0.48 -11.73 -7.41
C PHE A 229 0.26 -10.40 -7.22
N LEU A 230 -0.25 -9.52 -6.36
CA LEU A 230 0.39 -8.23 -6.06
C LEU A 230 1.73 -8.40 -5.34
N PHE A 231 1.84 -9.36 -4.42
CA PHE A 231 3.12 -9.64 -3.75
C PHE A 231 4.13 -10.26 -4.70
N ALA A 232 3.70 -11.19 -5.56
CA ALA A 232 4.55 -11.82 -6.55
C ALA A 232 5.07 -10.80 -7.58
N SER A 233 4.23 -9.85 -8.04
CA SER A 233 4.66 -8.81 -8.98
C SER A 233 5.66 -7.82 -8.36
N ALA A 234 5.47 -7.46 -7.09
CA ALA A 234 6.44 -6.64 -6.37
C ALA A 234 7.77 -7.38 -6.19
N TYR A 235 7.72 -8.68 -5.87
CA TYR A 235 8.91 -9.52 -5.70
C TYR A 235 9.70 -9.69 -7.01
N THR A 236 9.02 -9.96 -8.14
CA THR A 236 9.69 -10.07 -9.44
C THR A 236 10.29 -8.74 -9.91
N LEU A 237 9.66 -7.62 -9.59
CA LEU A 237 10.22 -6.30 -9.86
C LEU A 237 11.47 -6.03 -9.02
N PHE A 238 11.49 -6.44 -7.76
CA PHE A 238 12.63 -6.26 -6.86
C PHE A 238 13.84 -7.13 -7.25
N GLU A 239 13.61 -8.38 -7.65
CA GLU A 239 14.66 -9.30 -8.11
C GLU A 239 15.09 -9.05 -9.57
N ASP A 240 14.60 -7.98 -10.20
CA ASP A 240 14.82 -7.68 -11.63
C ASP A 240 14.47 -8.84 -12.59
N GLY A 241 13.66 -9.79 -12.11
CA GLY A 241 13.19 -10.94 -12.88
C GLY A 241 12.00 -10.62 -13.79
N HIS A 242 11.58 -9.35 -13.83
CA HIS A 242 10.59 -8.91 -14.79
C HIS A 242 11.18 -8.96 -16.21
N VAL A 243 10.41 -9.49 -17.16
CA VAL A 243 10.80 -9.45 -18.57
C VAL A 243 10.76 -7.98 -19.02
N ARG A 244 11.93 -7.34 -19.04
CA ARG A 244 12.12 -6.00 -19.59
C ARG A 244 11.91 -6.05 -21.09
N VAL A 245 10.72 -5.70 -21.54
CA VAL A 245 10.51 -5.38 -22.96
C VAL A 245 10.94 -3.93 -23.14
N ASP A 246 12.25 -3.70 -23.21
CA ASP A 246 12.79 -2.38 -23.45
C ASP A 246 12.55 -1.96 -24.91
N VAL A 247 11.31 -1.57 -25.23
CA VAL A 247 10.90 -1.18 -26.60
C VAL A 247 11.76 -0.01 -27.11
N LEU A 248 12.12 0.92 -26.22
CA LEU A 248 12.91 2.10 -26.56
C LEU A 248 14.42 1.78 -26.66
N TYR A 249 14.95 0.96 -25.74
CA TYR A 249 16.38 0.62 -25.71
C TYR A 249 16.79 -0.33 -26.85
N ALA A 250 15.87 -1.21 -27.27
CA ALA A 250 16.07 -2.10 -28.41
C ALA A 250 16.39 -1.32 -29.70
N GLY A 251 15.80 -0.15 -29.90
CA GLY A 251 16.00 0.72 -31.07
C GLY A 251 17.21 1.66 -31.00
N PHE A 252 17.88 1.80 -29.85
CA PHE A 252 18.96 2.77 -29.68
C PHE A 252 20.29 2.30 -30.28
N LYS A 253 20.94 3.18 -31.04
CA LYS A 253 22.31 2.96 -31.57
C LYS A 253 23.30 2.92 -30.40
N ALA A 254 24.41 2.19 -30.55
CA ALA A 254 25.42 1.99 -29.50
C ALA A 254 25.90 3.30 -28.80
N ARG A 255 25.95 4.41 -29.54
CA ARG A 255 26.32 5.73 -29.00
C ARG A 255 25.27 6.35 -28.07
N GLN A 256 23.98 6.06 -28.28
CA GLN A 256 22.87 6.54 -27.46
C GLN A 256 22.68 5.69 -26.19
N ARG A 257 23.11 4.43 -26.23
CA ARG A 257 23.08 3.52 -25.07
C ARG A 257 24.05 3.91 -23.95
N GLY A 258 25.11 4.66 -24.25
CA GLY A 258 26.05 5.14 -23.23
C GLY A 258 25.68 6.49 -22.58
N LEU A 259 24.61 7.12 -23.03
CA LEU A 259 24.12 8.41 -22.53
C LEU A 259 22.95 8.28 -21.54
N VAL A 260 22.33 7.11 -21.48
CA VAL A 260 21.19 6.76 -20.62
C VAL A 260 21.67 5.77 -19.58
#